data_AF-A0A963JYW4-F1
#
_entry.id   AF-A0A963JYW4-F1
#
_cell.length_a   1.000
_cell.length_b   1.000
_cell.length_c   1.000
_cell.angle_alpha   90.00
_cell.angle_beta   90.00
_cell.angle_gamma   90.00
#
_symmetry.space_group_name_H-M   'P 1'
#
loop_
_entity.id
_entity.type
_entity.pdbx_description
1 polymer ?
#
loop_
_entity_poly.entity_id
_entity_poly.type
_entity_poly.pdbx_seq_one_letter_code
_entity_poly.pdbx_strand_id
1 'polypeptide(L)' 'CTGARVIFIETAGSSEPTLAGRLVYPFADLFVVQWPDRLRRFPKAVLAGGLLL' A
#
# COMPACT_ATOMS: atom_id res chain seq x y z
N CYS A 1 18.50 8.48 -12.59
CA CYS A 1 17.30 9.31 -12.82
C CYS A 1 16.14 8.44 -13.31
N THR A 2 15.53 7.61 -12.48
CA THR A 2 14.27 6.97 -12.87
C THR A 2 13.15 7.94 -12.46
N GLY A 3 12.77 8.85 -13.35
CA GLY A 3 11.62 9.77 -13.15
C GLY A 3 10.27 9.05 -13.19
N ALA A 4 10.24 7.77 -12.78
CA ALA A 4 9.07 6.92 -12.81
C ALA A 4 8.34 7.03 -11.47
N ARG A 5 7.01 7.06 -11.53
CA ARG A 5 6.15 6.97 -10.34
C ARG A 5 5.90 5.51 -9.99
N VAL A 6 6.01 5.19 -8.70
CA VAL A 6 5.79 3.85 -8.15
C VAL A 6 4.42 3.81 -7.47
N ILE A 7 3.53 2.98 -8.01
CA ILE A 7 2.25 2.63 -7.38
C ILE A 7 2.37 1.21 -6.85
N PHE A 8 2.13 1.04 -5.55
CA PHE A 8 2.15 -0.27 -4.90
C PHE A 8 0.77 -0.58 -4.31
N ILE A 9 0.21 -1.74 -4.67
CA ILE A 9 -1.07 -2.22 -4.14
C ILE A 9 -0.77 -3.38 -3.19
N GLU A 10 -0.99 -3.16 -1.90
CA GLU A 10 -0.81 -4.16 -0.86
C GLU A 10 -2.01 -5.11 -0.82
N THR A 11 -1.85 -6.29 -1.42
CA THR A 11 -2.83 -7.37 -1.44
C THR A 11 -2.43 -8.46 -0.46
N ALA A 12 -2.64 -8.20 0.83
CA ALA A 12 -2.36 -9.18 1.89
C ALA A 12 -3.61 -9.47 2.72
N GLY A 13 -3.92 -10.76 2.88
CA GLY A 13 -5.06 -11.26 3.66
C GLY A 13 -4.82 -11.37 5.17
N SER A 14 -3.57 -11.26 5.64
CA SER A 14 -3.21 -11.36 7.07
C SER A 14 -3.13 -9.99 7.74
N SER A 15 -3.59 -9.81 8.98
CA SER A 15 -3.59 -8.52 9.70
C SER A 15 -2.25 -7.76 9.77
N GLU A 16 -1.12 -8.45 9.57
CA GLU A 16 0.24 -7.88 9.56
C GLU A 16 0.70 -7.42 8.16
N PRO A 17 1.52 -6.36 8.06
CA PRO A 17 2.16 -5.95 6.81
C PRO A 17 3.04 -7.04 6.19
N THR A 18 3.03 -7.18 4.87
CA THR A 18 4.02 -8.02 4.19
C THR A 18 5.42 -7.41 4.26
N LEU A 19 6.45 -8.24 4.06
CA LEU A 19 7.82 -7.74 3.93
C LEU A 19 7.93 -6.77 2.74
N ALA A 20 7.31 -7.10 1.60
CA ALA A 20 7.28 -6.24 0.42
C ALA A 20 6.63 -4.89 0.73
N GLY A 21 5.46 -4.87 1.37
CA GLY A 21 4.80 -3.66 1.81
C GLY A 21 5.69 -2.76 2.66
N ARG A 22 6.35 -3.33 3.67
CA ARG A 22 7.26 -2.58 4.54
C ARG A 22 8.46 -1.99 3.80
N LEU A 23 9.00 -2.72 2.83
CA LEU A 23 10.16 -2.28 2.05
C LEU A 23 9.77 -1.21 1.03
N VAL A 24 8.61 -1.34 0.37
CA VAL A 24 8.19 -0.43 -0.71
C VAL A 24 7.53 0.83 -0.16
N TYR A 25 6.89 0.78 1.01
CA TYR A 25 6.18 1.90 1.62
C TYR A 25 6.95 3.25 1.65
N PRO A 26 8.23 3.32 2.05
CA PRO A 26 8.97 4.58 2.04
C PRO A 26 9.31 5.11 0.64
N PHE A 27 9.19 4.28 -0.41
CA PHE A 27 9.58 4.62 -1.79
C PHE A 27 8.38 4.78 -2.73
N ALA A 28 7.18 4.35 -2.34
CA ALA A 28 5.99 4.44 -3.18
C ALA A 28 5.45 5.87 -3.24
N ASP A 29 5.16 6.36 -4.45
CA ASP A 29 4.43 7.60 -4.67
C ASP A 29 2.95 7.44 -4.29
N LEU A 30 2.39 6.26 -4.55
CA LEU A 30 1.04 5.89 -4.14
C LEU A 30 1.06 4.46 -3.57
N PHE A 31 0.55 4.32 -2.35
CA PHE A 31 0.43 3.04 -1.68
C PHE A 31 -1.05 2.76 -1.40
N VAL A 32 -1.59 1.67 -1.96
CA VAL A 32 -3.02 1.33 -1.87
C VAL A 32 -3.21 0.11 -0.99
N VAL A 33 -4.22 0.13 -0.12
CA VAL A 33 -4.56 -0.97 0.81
C VAL A 33 -6.04 -1.35 0.66
N GLN A 34 -6.38 -2.63 0.77
CA GLN A 34 -7.77 -3.08 0.66
C GLN A 34 -8.58 -2.92 1.96
N TRP A 35 -7.93 -3.09 3.12
CA TRP A 35 -8.63 -3.13 4.41
C TRP A 35 -8.41 -1.83 5.21
N PRO A 36 -9.46 -1.20 5.78
CA PRO A 36 -9.34 0.04 6.55
C PRO A 36 -8.35 -0.06 7.73
N ASP A 37 -8.26 -1.23 8.36
CA ASP A 37 -7.34 -1.49 9.47
C ASP A 37 -5.87 -1.31 9.09
N ARG A 38 -5.51 -1.43 7.81
CA ARG A 38 -4.15 -1.21 7.31
C ARG A 38 -3.71 0.23 7.46
N LEU A 39 -4.63 1.19 7.46
CA LEU A 39 -4.32 2.60 7.63
C LEU A 39 -3.68 2.88 8.99
N ARG A 40 -3.94 2.04 10.02
CA ARG A 40 -3.22 2.14 11.31
C ARG A 40 -1.73 1.89 11.18
N ARG A 41 -1.33 1.04 10.23
CA ARG A 41 0.08 0.66 10.03
C ARG A 41 0.75 1.40 8.88
N PHE A 42 -0.04 1.80 7.89
CA PHE A 42 0.34 2.58 6.73
C PHE A 42 -0.51 3.86 6.64
N PRO A 43 -0.28 4.86 7.50
CA PRO A 43 -1.16 6.04 7.61
C PRO A 43 -1.22 6.92 6.35
N LYS A 44 -0.18 6.84 5.50
CA LYS A 44 -0.13 7.51 4.19
C LYS A 44 -0.77 6.70 3.03
N ALA A 45 -1.26 5.49 3.30
CA ALA A 45 -1.88 4.68 2.25
C ALA A 45 -3.29 5.18 1.91
N VAL A 46 -3.73 4.87 0.70
CA VAL A 46 -5.09 5.12 0.23
C VAL A 46 -5.88 3.82 0.33
N LEU A 47 -7.07 3.88 0.94
CA LEU A 47 -8.00 2.75 0.94
C LEU A 47 -8.53 2.52 -0.47
N ALA A 48 -8.50 1.27 -0.92
CA ALA A 48 -9.00 0.87 -2.23
C ALA A 48 -10.51 1.16 -2.34
N GLY A 49 -10.95 1.41 -3.57
CA GLY A 49 -12.34 1.69 -3.93
C GLY A 49 -12.65 1.15 -5.32
N GLY A 50 -13.93 0.90 -5.63
CA GLY A 50 -14.38 0.47 -6.96
C GLY A 50 -13.74 -0.84 -7.41
N LEU A 51 -13.12 -0.85 -8.60
CA LEU A 51 -12.49 -2.04 -9.22
C LEU A 51 -11.38 -2.68 -8.36
N LEU A 52 -10.83 -1.94 -7.38
CA LEU A 52 -9.73 -2.40 -6.53
C LEU A 52 -10.17 -2.89 -5.14
N LEU A 53 -11.48 -2.93 -4.85
CA LEU A 53 -12.07 -3.54 -3.64
C LEU A 53 -12.24 -5.05 -3.79
#